data_AF-A0A072TEN9-F1
#
_entry.id   AF-A0A072TEN9-F1
#
_cell.length_a   1.000
_cell.length_b   1.000
_cell.length_c   1.000
_cell.angle_alpha   90.00
_cell.angle_beta   90.00
_cell.angle_gamma   90.00
#
_symmetry.space_group_name_H-M   'P 1'
#
loop_
_entity.id
_entity.type
_entity.pdbx_description
1 polymer ?
#
loop_
_entity_poly.entity_id
_entity_poly.type
_entity_poly.pdbx_seq_one_letter_code
_entity_poly.pdbx_strand_id
1 'polypeptide(L)' 'MAHILMFVYALIIFLSPFLIGRKGGPPGGRTYIPCISDDDCIVAQPPYVLLCVNNFCTYFRDDDLPQR' A
#
# COMPACT_ATOMS: atom_id res chain seq x y z
N MET A 1 24.74 11.13 30.26
CA MET A 1 24.73 11.47 28.82
C MET A 1 24.60 10.22 27.95
N ALA A 2 25.49 9.22 28.08
CA ALA A 2 25.41 7.97 27.31
C ALA A 2 24.11 7.17 27.48
N HIS A 3 23.58 7.07 28.71
CA HIS A 3 22.30 6.38 28.98
C HIS A 3 21.10 7.04 28.27
N ILE A 4 21.13 8.37 28.12
CA ILE A 4 20.08 9.12 27.43
C ILE A 4 20.14 8.82 25.94
N LEU A 5 21.35 8.76 25.36
CA LEU A 5 21.54 8.40 23.95
C LEU A 5 21.07 6.97 23.64
N MET A 6 21.36 6.01 24.53
CA MET A 6 20.90 4.63 24.41
C MET A 6 19.37 4.52 24.43
N PHE A 7 18.73 5.29 25.32
CA PHE A 7 17.27 5.34 25.42
C PHE A 7 16.61 5.92 24.17
N VAL A 8 17.17 7.02 23.63
CA VAL A 8 16.69 7.63 22.38
C VAL A 8 16.84 6.66 21.20
N TYR A 9 17.95 5.94 21.10
CA TYR A 9 18.17 4.94 20.06
C TYR A 9 17.16 3.79 20.10
N ALA A 10 16.87 3.28 21.30
CA ALA A 10 15.88 2.22 21.48
C ALA A 10 14.47 2.67 21.05
N LEU A 11 14.08 3.91 21.37
CA LEU A 11 12.80 4.47 20.95
C LEU A 11 12.70 4.63 19.43
N ILE A 12 13.76 5.11 18.76
CA ILE A 12 13.78 5.24 17.29
C ILE A 12 13.61 3.88 16.63
N ILE A 13 14.34 2.86 17.09
CA ILE A 13 14.24 1.49 16.55
C ILE A 13 12.85 0.93 16.77
N PHE A 14 12.26 1.14 17.96
CA PHE A 14 10.91 0.66 18.27
C PHE A 14 9.82 1.36 17.46
N LEU A 15 9.98 2.66 17.16
CA LEU A 15 8.98 3.45 16.43
C LEU A 15 9.14 3.40 14.90
N SER A 16 10.32 3.03 14.40
CA SER A 16 10.60 2.94 12.96
C SER A 16 9.67 1.99 12.17
N PRO A 17 9.26 0.81 12.67
CA PRO A 17 8.37 -0.09 11.93
C PRO A 17 6.95 0.48 11.82
N PHE A 18 6.52 1.28 12.80
CA PHE A 18 5.21 1.92 12.79
C PHE A 18 5.12 3.06 11.75
N LEU A 19 6.24 3.70 11.43
CA LEU A 19 6.32 4.67 10.34
C LEU A 19 6.33 4.00 8.95
N ILE A 20 6.75 2.74 8.87
CA ILE A 20 6.76 1.95 7.62
C ILE A 20 5.42 1.22 7.41
N GLY A 21 4.62 1.05 8.46
CA GLY A 21 3.24 0.53 8.42
C GLY A 21 2.20 1.46 7.79
N ARG A 22 2.61 2.59 7.22
CA ARG A 22 1.75 3.51 6.45
C ARG A 22 2.40 3.88 5.12
N LYS A 23 2.66 2.88 4.27
CA LYS A 23 2.31 3.06 2.85
C LYS A 23 0.79 3.09 2.76
N GLY A 24 0.21 4.22 3.18
CA GLY A 24 -1.23 4.52 3.10
C GLY A 24 -1.66 4.76 1.65
N GLY A 25 -1.49 3.75 0.81
CA GLY A 25 -2.49 3.48 -0.22
C GLY A 25 -3.64 2.70 0.41
N PRO A 26 -4.79 2.56 -0.28
CA PRO A 26 -5.80 1.55 0.05
C PRO A 26 -5.14 0.16 0.18
N PRO A 27 -5.84 -0.88 0.68
CA PRO A 27 -5.41 -2.25 0.45
C PRO A 27 -5.27 -2.44 -1.07
N GLY A 28 -4.04 -2.30 -1.55
CA GLY A 28 -3.74 -2.06 -2.95
C GLY A 28 -2.97 -0.79 -3.25
N GLY A 29 -1.73 -0.94 -3.72
CA GLY A 29 -0.94 0.19 -4.19
C GLY A 29 -1.72 0.97 -5.25
N ARG A 30 -1.91 2.28 -5.04
CA ARG A 30 -2.45 3.17 -6.07
C ARG A 30 -1.41 3.28 -7.18
N THR A 31 -1.81 2.95 -8.40
CA THR A 31 -1.02 3.36 -9.57
C THR A 31 -1.36 4.80 -9.93
N TYR A 32 -0.48 5.46 -10.67
CA TYR A 32 -0.76 6.78 -11.26
C TYR A 32 -1.49 6.66 -12.61
N ILE A 33 -2.03 5.49 -12.93
CA ILE A 33 -2.68 5.21 -14.21
C ILE A 33 -4.15 5.65 -14.06
N PRO A 34 -4.59 6.70 -14.77
CA PRO A 34 -5.99 7.10 -14.76
C PRO A 34 -6.84 6.07 -15.52
N CYS A 35 -8.07 5.86 -15.07
CA CYS A 35 -9.02 4.92 -15.68
C CYS A 35 -10.47 5.45 -15.59
N ILE A 36 -11.33 4.97 -16.49
CA ILE A 36 -12.77 5.21 -16.50
C ILE A 36 -13.52 3.90 -16.20
N SER A 37 -13.05 2.79 -16.80
CA SER A 37 -13.53 1.43 -16.59
C SER A 37 -12.38 0.53 -16.11
N ASP A 38 -12.72 -0.65 -15.58
CA ASP A 38 -11.75 -1.68 -15.20
C ASP A 38 -10.92 -2.17 -16.41
N ASP A 39 -11.48 -2.09 -17.62
CA ASP A 39 -10.84 -2.49 -18.88
C ASP A 39 -9.70 -1.55 -19.32
N ASP A 40 -9.64 -0.32 -18.78
CA ASP A 40 -8.56 0.63 -19.05
C ASP A 40 -7.27 0.24 -18.33
N CYS A 41 -7.37 -0.62 -17.32
CA CYS A 41 -6.24 -1.08 -16.54
C CYS A 41 -5.53 -2.24 -17.24
N ILE A 42 -4.19 -2.20 -17.23
CA ILE A 42 -3.38 -3.31 -17.75
C ILE A 42 -3.62 -4.58 -16.93
N VAL A 43 -3.62 -5.72 -17.63
CA VAL A 43 -3.75 -7.03 -17.00
C VAL A 43 -2.54 -7.27 -16.09
N ALA A 44 -2.79 -7.41 -14.79
CA ALA A 44 -1.75 -7.81 -13.84
C ALA A 44 -1.49 -9.31 -13.89
N GLN A 45 -0.33 -9.70 -13.35
CA GLN A 45 -0.02 -11.10 -13.12
C GLN A 45 -0.70 -11.59 -11.83
N PRO A 46 -1.26 -12.81 -11.83
CA PRO A 46 -1.85 -13.42 -10.64
C PRO A 46 -0.81 -13.51 -9.49
N PRO A 47 -1.22 -13.33 -8.22
CA PRO A 47 -2.60 -13.23 -7.72
C PRO A 47 -3.10 -11.78 -7.62
N TYR A 48 -2.61 -10.87 -8.46
CA TYR A 48 -2.99 -9.47 -8.41
C TYR A 48 -3.88 -9.12 -9.60
N VAL A 49 -4.95 -8.38 -9.34
CA VAL A 49 -5.83 -7.76 -10.33
C VAL A 49 -5.70 -6.25 -10.24
N LEU A 50 -5.89 -5.51 -11.34
CA LEU A 50 -6.08 -4.07 -11.28
C LEU A 50 -7.56 -3.76 -11.46
N LEU A 51 -8.11 -2.98 -10.53
CA LEU A 51 -9.46 -2.44 -10.64
C LEU A 51 -9.40 -0.92 -10.69
N CYS A 52 -10.35 -0.32 -11.39
CA CYS A 52 -10.51 1.11 -11.47
C CYS A 52 -11.25 1.64 -10.25
N VAL A 53 -10.50 2.25 -9.32
CA VAL A 53 -11.05 2.78 -8.07
C VAL A 53 -10.70 4.25 -7.94
N ASN A 54 -11.72 5.10 -7.83
CA ASN A 54 -11.57 6.56 -7.80
C ASN A 54 -10.81 7.10 -9.02
N ASN A 55 -11.12 6.59 -10.21
CA ASN A 55 -10.49 6.99 -11.48
C ASN A 55 -8.99 6.66 -11.58
N PHE A 56 -8.47 5.77 -10.72
CA PHE A 56 -7.10 5.27 -10.81
C PHE A 56 -7.06 3.74 -10.70
N CYS A 57 -6.19 3.12 -11.49
CA CYS A 57 -5.99 1.67 -11.36
C CYS A 57 -5.31 1.35 -10.03
N THR A 58 -5.87 0.42 -9.28
CA THR A 58 -5.37 0.01 -7.97
C THR A 58 -5.18 -1.51 -7.95
N TYR A 59 -4.07 -1.97 -7.38
CA TYR A 59 -3.79 -3.41 -7.27
C TYR A 59 -4.64 -4.05 -6.18
N PHE A 60 -5.43 -5.07 -6.48
CA PHE A 60 -6.09 -5.92 -5.48
C PHE A 60 -5.48 -7.31 -5.53
N ARG A 61 -5.43 -7.98 -4.39
CA ARG A 61 -5.14 -9.42 -4.36
C ARG A 61 -6.43 -10.18 -4.69
N ASP A 62 -6.31 -11.29 -5.39
CA ASP A 62 -7.45 -12.16 -5.74
C ASP A 62 -8.31 -12.51 -4.52
N ASP A 63 -7.68 -12.71 -3.35
CA ASP A 63 -8.35 -13.02 -2.08
C ASP A 63 -9.11 -11.83 -1.46
N ASP A 64 -8.76 -10.60 -1.84
CA ASP A 64 -9.30 -9.34 -1.30
C ASP A 64 -10.25 -8.64 -2.29
N LEU A 65 -10.66 -9.32 -3.39
CA LEU A 65 -11.56 -8.69 -4.35
C LEU A 65 -12.89 -8.32 -3.66
N PRO A 66 -13.36 -7.08 -3.80
CA PRO A 66 -14.72 -6.74 -3.43
C PRO A 66 -15.67 -7.58 -4.30
N GLN A 67 -16.49 -8.44 -3.67
CA GLN A 67 -17.59 -9.12 -4.35
C GLN A 67 -18.53 -8.04 -4.90
N ARG A 68 -18.46 -7.82 -6.22
CA ARG A 68 -19.27 -6.85 -6.95
C ARG A 68 -20.37 -7.55 -7.72
#